data_AF-A0A2V9DRI4-F1
#
_entry.id   AF-A0A2V9DRI4-F1
#
_cell.length_a   1.000
_cell.length_b   1.000
_cell.length_c   1.000
_cell.angle_alpha   90.00
_cell.angle_beta   90.00
_cell.angle_gamma   90.00
#
_symmetry.space_group_name_H-M   'P 1'
#
loop_
_entity.id
_entity.type
_entity.pdbx_description
1 polymer ?
#
loop_
_entity_poly.entity_id
_entity_poly.type
_entity_poly.pdbx_seq_one_letter_code
_entity_poly.pdbx_strand_id
1 'polypeptide(L)'
;MEQLCWETSNCAAPRFQDIAARLFLHRAHTHNLVTRRERAADSGIRLGSRVTFVFEGQRLTGRVNRITRRATVLVQDSEGQEYSNGLRYRAYYVPIGLLEPVAD
;
A
#
# COMPACT_ATOMS: atom_id res chain seq x y z
N MET A 1 2.81 -25.32 -18.95
CA MET A 1 4.14 -25.77 -19.40
C MET A 1 4.73 -24.68 -20.29
N GLU A 2 5.45 -23.73 -19.70
CA GLU A 2 6.19 -22.66 -20.41
C GLU A 2 7.58 -22.40 -19.80
N GLN A 3 7.90 -23.01 -18.66
CA GLN A 3 9.15 -22.80 -17.93
C GLN A 3 10.28 -23.77 -18.29
N LEU A 4 10.04 -24.77 -19.14
CA LEU A 4 11.03 -25.82 -19.39
C LEU A 4 11.85 -25.62 -20.68
N CYS A 5 11.63 -24.55 -21.45
CA CYS A 5 12.20 -24.47 -22.80
C CYS A 5 12.83 -23.11 -23.20
N TRP A 6 12.61 -22.00 -22.47
CA TRP A 6 13.27 -20.73 -22.81
C TRP A 6 13.65 -19.89 -21.58
N GLU A 7 14.96 -19.72 -21.38
CA GLU A 7 15.62 -19.08 -20.23
C GLU A 7 15.47 -17.54 -20.13
N THR A 8 14.53 -16.91 -20.84
CA THR A 8 14.20 -15.49 -20.66
C THR A 8 12.72 -15.21 -20.87
N SER A 9 11.94 -15.18 -19.78
CA SER A 9 10.52 -14.76 -19.83
C SER A 9 10.42 -13.24 -19.60
N ASN A 10 9.97 -12.49 -20.61
CA ASN A 10 9.69 -11.06 -20.50
C ASN A 10 8.18 -10.85 -20.33
N CYS A 11 7.75 -10.49 -19.11
CA CYS A 11 6.34 -10.27 -18.75
C CYS A 11 5.67 -9.10 -19.52
N ALA A 12 6.47 -8.24 -20.16
CA ALA A 12 6.00 -7.15 -21.00
C ALA A 12 5.83 -7.56 -22.49
N ALA A 13 6.29 -8.76 -22.86
CA ALA A 13 6.16 -9.22 -24.23
C ALA A 13 4.69 -9.51 -24.59
N PRO A 14 4.25 -9.18 -25.82
CA PRO A 14 2.85 -9.32 -26.24
C PRO A 14 2.34 -10.76 -26.15
N ARG A 15 3.22 -11.77 -26.23
CA ARG A 15 2.86 -13.19 -26.09
C ARG A 15 2.39 -13.56 -24.68
N PHE A 16 3.04 -13.02 -23.65
CA PHE A 16 2.62 -13.26 -22.26
C PHE A 16 1.28 -12.58 -21.97
N GLN A 17 1.08 -11.37 -22.52
CA GLN A 17 -0.18 -10.63 -22.38
C GLN A 17 -1.35 -11.33 -23.10
N ASP A 18 -1.13 -11.92 -24.29
CA ASP A 18 -2.16 -12.69 -25.00
C ASP A 18 -2.55 -13.97 -24.24
N ILE A 19 -1.57 -14.71 -23.72
CA ILE A 19 -1.80 -15.93 -22.94
C ILE A 19 -2.57 -15.59 -21.65
N ALA A 20 -2.15 -14.54 -20.92
CA ALA A 20 -2.85 -14.08 -19.72
C ALA A 20 -4.29 -13.64 -20.04
N ALA A 21 -4.50 -12.88 -21.13
CA ALA A 21 -5.84 -12.43 -21.54
C ALA A 21 -6.79 -13.60 -21.83
N ARG A 22 -6.28 -14.68 -22.42
CA ARG A 22 -7.08 -15.84 -22.83
C ARG A 22 -7.32 -16.84 -21.69
N LEU A 23 -6.38 -16.98 -20.75
CA LEU A 23 -6.54 -17.83 -19.58
C LEU A 23 -7.50 -17.23 -18.55
N PHE A 24 -7.49 -15.91 -18.38
CA PHE A 24 -8.26 -15.27 -17.31
C PHE A 24 -9.62 -14.74 -17.73
N LEU A 25 -9.99 -14.66 -19.03
CA LEU A 25 -11.35 -14.35 -19.53
C LEU A 25 -12.17 -13.36 -18.65
N HIS A 26 -11.62 -12.20 -18.28
CA HIS A 26 -12.31 -11.24 -17.40
C HIS A 26 -12.66 -9.94 -18.12
N ARG A 27 -13.96 -9.75 -18.39
CA ARG A 27 -14.56 -8.59 -19.08
C ARG A 27 -15.27 -7.58 -18.16
N ALA A 28 -15.19 -7.72 -16.83
CA ALA A 28 -15.69 -6.66 -15.94
C ALA A 28 -14.88 -6.61 -14.64
N HIS A 29 -14.00 -5.62 -14.51
CA HIS A 29 -13.48 -5.17 -13.23
C HIS A 29 -14.17 -3.86 -12.84
N THR A 30 -15.50 -3.81 -12.77
CA THR A 30 -16.19 -2.70 -12.11
C THR A 30 -16.02 -2.83 -10.60
N HIS A 31 -14.80 -2.60 -10.11
CA HIS A 31 -14.62 -2.06 -8.78
C HIS A 31 -14.92 -0.58 -8.90
N ASN A 32 -15.87 -0.09 -8.10
CA ASN A 32 -16.24 1.31 -8.01
C ASN A 32 -14.99 2.14 -7.62
N LEU A 33 -14.17 2.50 -8.61
CA LEU A 33 -13.02 3.37 -8.48
C LEU A 33 -13.57 4.79 -8.36
N VAL A 34 -13.97 5.15 -7.14
CA VAL A 34 -14.07 6.55 -6.73
C VAL A 34 -12.78 7.23 -7.18
N THR A 35 -12.93 8.20 -8.07
CA THR A 35 -11.87 8.82 -8.85
C THR A 35 -10.73 9.31 -7.95
N ARG A 36 -9.51 8.82 -8.23
CA ARG A 36 -8.25 9.09 -7.50
C ARG A 36 -7.94 10.58 -7.24
N ARG A 37 -8.56 11.50 -7.98
CA ARG A 37 -8.32 12.95 -7.89
C ARG A 37 -9.12 13.63 -6.79
N GLU A 38 -10.27 13.08 -6.37
CA GLU A 38 -11.20 13.82 -5.50
C GLU A 38 -10.95 13.59 -4.00
N ARG A 39 -10.37 12.45 -3.60
CA ARG A 39 -10.14 12.15 -2.17
C ARG A 39 -8.75 12.53 -1.63
N ALA A 40 -7.77 12.77 -2.51
CA ALA A 40 -6.37 12.93 -2.13
C ALA A 40 -5.93 14.37 -1.83
N ALA A 41 -6.74 15.38 -2.20
CA ALA A 41 -6.40 16.78 -1.98
C ALA A 41 -6.77 17.29 -0.58
N ASP A 42 -7.59 16.54 0.19
CA ASP A 42 -8.26 17.07 1.40
C ASP A 42 -7.89 16.37 2.72
N SER A 43 -7.12 15.28 2.73
CA SER A 43 -6.93 14.51 3.98
C SER A 43 -6.12 15.24 5.07
N GLY A 44 -5.47 16.37 4.79
CA GLY A 44 -4.71 17.13 5.80
C GLY A 44 -3.48 16.42 6.39
N ILE A 45 -3.17 15.20 5.94
CA ILE A 45 -2.07 14.39 6.48
C ILE A 45 -0.73 14.99 6.04
N ARG A 46 0.13 15.27 7.01
CA ARG A 46 1.50 15.76 6.82
C ARG A 46 2.51 14.77 7.39
N LEU A 47 3.78 14.97 7.05
CA LEU A 47 4.87 14.25 7.73
C LEU A 47 4.80 14.54 9.22
N GLY A 48 4.97 13.50 10.05
CA GLY A 48 4.86 13.60 11.50
C GLY A 48 3.43 13.59 12.06
N SER A 49 2.39 13.71 11.22
CA SER A 49 0.99 13.62 11.64
C SER A 49 0.69 12.27 12.27
N ARG A 50 -0.15 12.29 13.30
CA ARG A 50 -0.70 11.09 13.91
C ARG A 50 -1.89 10.61 13.08
N VAL A 51 -1.86 9.35 12.69
CA VAL A 51 -2.88 8.74 11.84
C VAL A 51 -3.29 7.39 12.40
N THR A 52 -4.56 7.05 12.18
CA THR A 52 -5.11 5.73 12.46
C THR A 52 -5.46 5.04 11.15
N PHE A 53 -5.28 3.72 11.11
CA PHE A 53 -5.63 2.89 9.96
C PHE A 53 -5.98 1.47 10.42
N VAL A 54 -6.70 0.73 9.60
CA VAL A 54 -6.99 -0.68 9.85
C VAL A 54 -5.98 -1.56 9.12
N PHE A 55 -5.36 -2.49 9.84
CA PHE A 55 -4.46 -3.50 9.31
C PHE A 55 -4.83 -4.85 9.93
N GLU A 56 -5.07 -5.86 9.09
CA GLU A 56 -5.51 -7.20 9.52
C GLU A 56 -6.71 -7.19 10.49
N GLY A 57 -7.65 -6.28 10.27
CA GLY A 57 -8.84 -6.11 11.12
C GLY A 57 -8.61 -5.35 12.43
N GLN A 58 -7.36 -4.98 12.73
CA GLN A 58 -7.00 -4.21 13.93
C GLN A 58 -6.82 -2.73 13.59
N ARG A 59 -7.34 -1.84 14.44
CA ARG A 59 -7.06 -0.40 14.34
C ARG A 59 -5.71 -0.11 14.96
N LEU A 60 -4.78 0.34 14.14
CA LEU A 60 -3.45 0.75 14.55
C LEU A 60 -3.32 2.26 14.46
N THR A 61 -2.60 2.86 15.42
CA THR A 61 -2.33 4.29 15.46
C THR A 61 -0.84 4.54 15.47
N GLY A 62 -0.36 5.41 14.59
CA GLY A 62 1.05 5.69 14.45
C GLY A 62 1.33 7.07 13.90
N ARG A 63 2.61 7.36 13.65
CA ARG A 63 3.04 8.62 13.04
C ARG A 63 3.54 8.41 11.63
N VAL A 64 3.21 9.34 10.75
CA VAL A 64 3.66 9.30 9.37
C VAL A 64 5.14 9.68 9.29
N ASN A 65 5.99 8.77 8.84
CA ASN A 65 7.42 9.00 8.66
C ASN A 65 7.77 9.46 7.24
N ARG A 66 7.07 8.94 6.23
CA ARG A 66 7.30 9.27 4.82
C ARG A 66 5.98 9.28 4.04
N ILE A 67 5.81 10.23 3.12
CA ILE A 67 4.63 10.34 2.26
C ILE A 67 5.07 10.33 0.80
N THR A 68 4.49 9.42 0.01
CA THR A 68 4.62 9.33 -1.46
C THR A 68 3.24 9.05 -2.08
N ARG A 69 3.08 8.07 -2.97
CA ARG A 69 1.76 7.51 -3.32
C ARG A 69 1.15 6.70 -2.16
N ARG A 70 2.00 6.21 -1.26
CA ARG A 70 1.67 5.55 0.01
C ARG A 70 2.41 6.25 1.14
N ALA A 71 1.87 6.18 2.35
CA ALA A 71 2.57 6.65 3.54
C ALA A 71 3.25 5.48 4.26
N THR A 72 4.42 5.73 4.82
CA THR A 72 5.04 4.87 5.81
C THR A 72 4.64 5.37 7.18
N VAL A 73 3.90 4.56 7.93
CA VAL A 73 3.45 4.86 9.29
C VAL A 73 4.24 4.03 10.29
N LEU A 74 4.84 4.69 11.27
CA LEU A 74 5.53 4.04 12.39
C LEU A 74 4.56 3.88 13.55
N VAL A 75 4.30 2.63 13.93
CA VAL A 75 3.47 2.26 15.08
C VAL A 75 4.41 1.73 16.15
N GLN A 76 4.27 2.21 17.38
CA GLN A 76 5.08 1.74 18.49
C GLN A 76 4.71 0.28 18.80
N ASP A 77 5.70 -0.59 18.86
CA ASP A 77 5.51 -2.03 19.04
C ASP A 77 6.74 -2.62 19.76
N SER A 78 6.52 -3.36 20.84
CA SER A 78 7.57 -3.90 21.70
C SER A 78 8.48 -4.91 21.01
N GLU A 79 8.02 -5.52 19.92
CA GLU A 79 8.77 -6.46 19.08
C GLU A 79 9.29 -5.80 17.80
N GLY A 80 9.07 -4.49 17.63
CA GLY A 80 9.48 -3.73 16.46
C GLY A 80 10.99 -3.53 16.35
N GLN A 81 11.40 -2.82 15.30
CA GLN A 81 12.77 -2.37 15.12
C GLN A 81 13.07 -1.27 16.15
N GLU A 82 14.22 -1.34 16.81
CA GLU A 82 14.69 -0.26 17.68
C GLU A 82 15.14 0.94 16.85
N TYR A 83 14.68 2.13 17.23
CA TYR A 83 15.08 3.41 16.65
C TYR A 83 15.96 4.18 17.64
N SER A 84 16.66 5.20 17.14
CA SER A 84 17.64 5.99 17.91
C SER A 84 17.08 6.68 19.17
N ASN A 85 15.75 6.72 19.33
CA ASN A 85 15.06 7.23 20.52
C ASN A 85 14.86 6.16 21.62
N GLY A 86 15.41 4.96 21.45
CA GLY A 86 15.26 3.84 22.39
C GLY A 86 13.87 3.19 22.36
N LEU A 87 13.00 3.63 21.45
CA LEU A 87 11.67 3.07 21.27
C LEU A 87 11.65 2.15 20.06
N ARG A 88 10.81 1.12 20.13
CA ARG A 88 10.66 0.11 19.08
C ARG A 88 9.41 0.40 18.25
N TYR A 89 9.56 0.33 16.92
CA TYR A 89 8.49 0.62 15.98
C TYR A 89 8.40 -0.43 14.88
N ARG A 90 7.18 -0.68 14.42
CA ARG A 90 6.90 -1.41 13.19
C ARG A 90 6.45 -0.42 12.11
N ALA A 91 6.99 -0.60 10.91
CA ALA A 91 6.70 0.26 9.77
C ALA A 91 5.61 -0.35 8.88
N TYR A 92 4.55 0.42 8.63
CA TYR A 92 3.41 0.00 7.81
C TYR A 92 3.30 0.84 6.54
N TYR A 93 3.10 0.20 5.40
CA TYR A 93 3.02 0.83 4.08
C TYR A 93 1.57 0.99 3.60
N VAL A 94 0.93 2.08 4.02
CA VAL A 94 -0.52 2.26 3.90
C VAL A 94 -0.84 3.27 2.78
N PRO A 95 -1.81 3.01 1.90
CA PRO A 95 -2.32 4.01 0.95
C PRO A 95 -2.88 5.22 1.70
N ILE A 96 -2.57 6.44 1.24
CA ILE A 96 -2.99 7.67 1.94
C ILE A 96 -4.51 7.77 2.12
N GLY A 97 -5.28 7.29 1.14
CA GLY A 97 -6.75 7.29 1.21
C GLY A 97 -7.36 6.30 2.22
N LEU A 98 -6.55 5.49 2.90
CA LEU A 98 -6.95 4.60 4.00
C LEU A 98 -6.48 5.09 5.37
N LEU A 99 -5.81 6.25 5.42
CA LEU A 99 -5.35 6.86 6.65
C LEU A 99 -6.40 7.84 7.13
N GLU A 100 -6.69 7.79 8.42
CA GLU A 100 -7.58 8.73 9.09
C GLU A 100 -6.71 9.62 10.00
N PRO A 101 -6.76 10.96 9.84
CA PRO A 101 -6.05 11.85 10.75
C PRO A 101 -6.66 11.75 12.16
N VAL A 102 -5.81 11.66 13.17
CA VAL A 102 -6.25 11.80 14.57
C VAL A 102 -6.20 13.29 14.88
N ALA A 103 -7.37 13.89 15.17
CA ALA A 103 -7.41 15.25 15.71
C ALA A 103 -6.75 15.24 17.09
N ASP A 104 -5.77 16.12 17.29
CA ASP A 104 -5.18 16.45 18.59
C ASP A 104 -6.00 17.56 19.26
#